data_AF-A0AAN0RGD9-F1
#
_entry.id   AF-A0AAN0RGD9-F1
#
_cell.length_a   1.000
_cell.length_b   1.000
_cell.length_c   1.000
_cell.angle_alpha   90.00
_cell.angle_beta   90.00
_cell.angle_gamma   90.00
#
_symmetry.space_group_name_H-M   'P 1'
#
loop_
_entity.id
_entity.type
_entity.pdbx_description
1 polymer ?
#
loop_
_entity_poly.entity_id
_entity_poly.type
_entity_poly.pdbx_seq_one_letter_code
_entity_poly.pdbx_strand_id
1 'polypeptide(L)'
;MNVFRLLEFAADRLTTNDALYHEQADTVLGILRSAGVLPHKRSSLNGSLHKSVAAMIVQAYDTDTTIDVAIRRAGDWHHYGYSTKIIEYLDAAVEQGLLVSQTGKAKGALALGEIIEAYLDETHLTLA
;
A
#
# COMPACT_ATOMS: atom_id res chain seq x y z
N MET A 1 -4.16 -9.56 -6.86
CA MET A 1 -3.71 -8.87 -8.09
C MET A 1 -2.20 -8.64 -8.05
N ASN A 2 -1.51 -8.70 -9.20
CA ASN A 2 -0.07 -8.41 -9.28
C ASN A 2 0.29 -7.03 -8.72
N VAL A 3 1.30 -6.97 -7.84
CA VAL A 3 1.73 -5.75 -7.13
C VAL A 3 2.06 -4.57 -8.06
N PHE A 4 2.69 -4.81 -9.21
CA PHE A 4 3.04 -3.74 -10.15
C PHE A 4 1.82 -3.13 -10.83
N ARG A 5 0.81 -3.97 -11.10
CA ARG A 5 -0.46 -3.50 -11.67
C ARG A 5 -1.31 -2.74 -10.65
N LEU A 6 -1.29 -3.16 -9.39
CA LEU A 6 -1.91 -2.39 -8.31
C LEU A 6 -1.23 -1.02 -8.14
N LEU A 7 0.10 -0.96 -8.19
CA LEU A 7 0.84 0.30 -8.12
C LEU A 7 0.52 1.24 -9.29
N GLU A 8 0.38 0.69 -10.51
CA GLU A 8 0.00 1.43 -11.70
C GLU A 8 -1.40 2.03 -11.55
N PHE A 9 -2.41 1.20 -11.24
CA PHE A 9 -3.77 1.66 -11.02
C PHE A 9 -3.88 2.68 -9.88
N ALA A 10 -3.15 2.45 -8.80
CA ALA A 10 -3.13 3.38 -7.69
C ALA A 10 -2.52 4.74 -8.07
N ALA A 11 -1.43 4.73 -8.85
CA ALA A 11 -0.80 5.95 -9.35
C ALA A 11 -1.72 6.71 -10.30
N ASP A 12 -2.37 6.01 -11.23
CA ASP A 12 -3.33 6.62 -12.16
C ASP A 12 -4.51 7.25 -11.40
N ARG A 13 -5.09 6.53 -10.44
CA ARG A 13 -6.23 7.03 -9.65
C ARG A 13 -5.85 8.22 -8.77
N LEU A 14 -4.62 8.29 -8.25
CA LEU A 14 -4.11 9.46 -7.54
C LEU A 14 -4.05 10.73 -8.41
N THR A 15 -4.07 10.62 -9.74
CA THR A 15 -4.13 11.79 -10.63
C THR A 15 -5.55 12.34 -10.82
N THR A 16 -6.56 11.58 -10.39
CA THR A 16 -7.98 11.93 -10.53
C THR A 16 -8.48 12.70 -9.30
N ASN A 17 -9.65 13.34 -9.44
CA ASN A 17 -10.31 14.08 -8.35
C ASN A 17 -11.24 13.18 -7.50
N ASP A 18 -10.78 11.97 -7.17
CA ASP A 18 -11.49 11.03 -6.31
C ASP A 18 -11.20 11.33 -4.83
N ALA A 19 -12.01 12.22 -4.24
CA ALA A 19 -11.78 12.72 -2.88
C ALA A 19 -11.76 11.58 -1.83
N LEU A 20 -12.67 10.61 -1.95
CA LEU A 20 -12.73 9.45 -1.04
C LEU A 20 -11.43 8.65 -1.11
N TYR A 21 -10.96 8.34 -2.31
CA TYR A 21 -9.71 7.58 -2.49
C TYR A 21 -8.50 8.32 -1.94
N HIS A 22 -8.43 9.65 -2.13
CA HIS A 22 -7.34 10.46 -1.57
C HIS A 22 -7.34 10.45 -0.04
N GLU A 23 -8.52 10.56 0.57
CA GLU A 23 -8.68 10.52 2.03
C GLU A 23 -8.30 9.15 2.60
N GLN A 24 -8.81 8.06 2.00
CA GLN A 24 -8.44 6.69 2.39
C GLN A 24 -6.94 6.46 2.26
N ALA A 25 -6.32 6.92 1.17
CA ALA A 25 -4.88 6.81 0.98
C ALA A 25 -4.10 7.60 2.05
N ASP A 26 -4.58 8.77 2.47
CA ASP A 26 -3.97 9.56 3.53
C ASP A 26 -4.16 8.92 4.92
N THR A 27 -5.31 8.31 5.19
CA THR A 27 -5.57 7.50 6.40
C THR A 27 -4.62 6.31 6.49
N VAL A 28 -4.53 5.49 5.43
CA VAL A 28 -3.60 4.36 5.37
C VAL A 28 -2.15 4.83 5.48
N LEU A 29 -1.78 5.95 4.83
CA LEU A 29 -0.46 6.55 4.97
C LEU A 29 -0.16 6.94 6.44
N GLY A 30 -1.14 7.46 7.16
CA GLY A 30 -1.07 7.75 8.59
C GLY A 30 -0.77 6.50 9.41
N ILE A 31 -1.54 5.42 9.21
CA ILE A 31 -1.37 4.13 9.89
C ILE A 31 0.02 3.55 9.62
N LEU A 32 0.46 3.52 8.36
CA LEU A 32 1.77 2.99 7.99
C LEU A 32 2.91 3.79 8.63
N ARG A 33 2.76 5.11 8.78
CA ARG A 33 3.77 5.95 9.46
C ARG A 33 3.76 5.74 10.97
N SER A 34 2.60 5.65 11.60
CA SER A 34 2.51 5.42 13.05
C SER A 34 3.04 4.05 13.46
N ALA A 35 2.84 3.04 12.61
CA ALA A 35 3.40 1.70 12.81
C ALA A 35 4.90 1.59 12.46
N GLY A 36 5.53 2.67 11.99
CA GLY A 36 6.95 2.68 11.62
C GLY A 36 7.28 1.98 10.28
N VAL A 37 6.27 1.57 9.51
CA VAL A 37 6.43 0.95 8.17
C VAL A 37 7.00 1.95 7.17
N LEU A 38 6.42 3.15 7.14
CA LEU A 38 6.87 4.25 6.28
C LEU A 38 7.57 5.33 7.12
N PRO A 39 8.75 5.80 6.70
CA PRO A 39 9.45 6.83 7.46
C PRO A 39 8.70 8.17 7.38
N HIS A 40 8.53 8.82 8.54
CA HIS A 40 8.04 10.19 8.60
C HIS A 40 9.13 11.19 8.13
N LYS A 41 10.40 10.87 8.40
CA LYS A 41 11.54 11.70 7.97
C LYS A 41 11.65 11.69 6.43
N ARG A 42 11.97 12.84 5.85
CA ARG A 42 12.08 13.05 4.38
C ARG A 42 10.78 12.82 3.61
N SER A 43 9.63 12.98 4.25
CA SER A 43 8.33 13.02 3.56
C SER A 43 8.29 14.05 2.43
N SER A 44 9.06 15.14 2.52
CA SER A 44 9.21 16.13 1.45
C SER A 44 9.89 15.60 0.18
N LEU A 45 10.73 14.56 0.29
CA LEU A 45 11.41 13.96 -0.86
C LEU A 45 10.69 12.70 -1.38
N ASN A 46 10.21 11.87 -0.45
CA ASN A 46 9.65 10.55 -0.77
C ASN A 46 8.13 10.50 -0.58
N GLY A 47 7.47 11.65 -0.38
CA GLY A 47 6.04 11.71 -0.06
C GLY A 47 5.17 11.06 -1.13
N SER A 48 5.50 11.24 -2.41
CA SER A 48 4.80 10.60 -3.52
C SER A 48 4.92 9.09 -3.45
N LEU A 49 6.13 8.54 -3.31
CA LEU A 49 6.37 7.11 -3.17
C LEU A 49 5.59 6.52 -1.98
N HIS A 50 5.64 7.19 -0.82
CA HIS A 50 4.93 6.74 0.37
C HIS A 50 3.41 6.73 0.15
N LYS A 51 2.86 7.79 -0.46
CA LYS A 51 1.44 7.87 -0.79
C LYS A 51 1.05 6.82 -1.84
N SER A 52 1.90 6.52 -2.82
CA SER A 52 1.65 5.44 -3.79
C SER A 52 1.57 4.06 -3.13
N VAL A 53 2.40 3.78 -2.12
CA VAL A 53 2.31 2.51 -1.36
C VAL A 53 1.01 2.42 -0.56
N ALA A 54 0.61 3.51 0.10
CA ALA A 54 -0.66 3.56 0.83
C ALA A 54 -1.86 3.42 -0.12
N ALA A 55 -1.85 4.15 -1.24
CA ALA A 55 -2.88 4.10 -2.26
C ALA A 55 -2.98 2.71 -2.91
N MET A 56 -1.86 1.99 -3.11
CA MET A 56 -1.87 0.61 -3.58
C MET A 56 -2.63 -0.34 -2.64
N ILE A 57 -2.56 -0.12 -1.32
CA ILE A 57 -3.31 -0.91 -0.33
C ILE A 57 -4.82 -0.59 -0.44
N VAL A 58 -5.19 0.69 -0.56
CA VAL A 58 -6.59 1.09 -0.80
C VAL A 58 -7.11 0.52 -2.12
N GLN A 59 -6.30 0.54 -3.18
CA GLN A 59 -6.68 -0.03 -4.46
C GLN A 59 -6.94 -1.54 -4.36
N ALA A 60 -6.17 -2.27 -3.55
CA ALA A 60 -6.38 -3.69 -3.30
C ALA A 60 -7.69 -3.94 -2.54
N TYR A 61 -7.97 -3.11 -1.53
CA TYR A 61 -9.24 -3.12 -0.80
C TYR A 61 -10.45 -2.88 -1.72
N ASP A 62 -10.46 -1.77 -2.46
CA ASP A 62 -11.57 -1.38 -3.34
C ASP A 62 -11.85 -2.38 -4.46
N THR A 63 -10.85 -3.18 -4.82
CA THR A 63 -10.98 -4.21 -5.87
C THR A 63 -11.12 -5.63 -5.34
N ASP A 64 -11.33 -5.78 -4.02
CA ASP A 64 -11.50 -7.06 -3.34
C ASP A 64 -10.43 -8.08 -3.76
N THR A 65 -9.15 -7.66 -3.68
CA THR A 65 -8.02 -8.47 -4.15
C THR A 65 -6.84 -8.41 -3.20
N THR A 66 -5.99 -9.42 -3.27
CA THR A 66 -4.71 -9.46 -2.55
C THR A 66 -3.63 -8.65 -3.25
N ILE A 67 -2.58 -8.27 -2.52
CA ILE A 67 -1.36 -7.71 -3.11
C ILE A 67 -0.41 -8.88 -3.43
N ASP A 68 -0.33 -9.29 -4.70
CA ASP A 68 0.43 -10.46 -5.10
C ASP A 68 1.89 -10.10 -5.40
N VAL A 69 2.78 -10.46 -4.48
CA VAL A 69 4.23 -10.25 -4.58
C VAL A 69 4.91 -11.53 -5.05
N ALA A 70 4.90 -11.75 -6.37
CA ALA A 70 5.58 -12.89 -6.98
C ALA A 70 7.10 -12.71 -7.06
N ILE A 71 7.55 -11.46 -7.26
CA ILE A 71 8.94 -11.10 -7.52
C ILE A 71 9.43 -10.11 -6.46
N ARG A 72 10.59 -10.41 -5.86
CA ARG A 72 11.21 -9.58 -4.81
C ARG A 72 12.64 -9.15 -5.15
N ARG A 73 13.12 -9.42 -6.35
CA ARG A 73 14.49 -9.05 -6.74
C ARG A 73 14.49 -7.56 -7.06
N ALA A 74 15.41 -6.82 -6.46
CA ALA A 74 15.53 -5.37 -6.66
C ALA A 74 15.68 -4.98 -8.14
N GLY A 75 16.40 -5.78 -8.93
CA GLY A 75 16.57 -5.55 -10.37
C GLY A 75 15.25 -5.54 -11.15
N ASP A 76 14.31 -6.41 -10.80
CA ASP A 76 13.01 -6.49 -11.47
C ASP A 76 12.14 -5.27 -11.13
N TRP A 77 12.13 -4.86 -9.86
CA TRP A 77 11.40 -3.66 -9.42
C TRP A 77 11.92 -2.40 -10.13
N HIS A 78 13.25 -2.27 -10.24
CA HIS A 78 13.85 -1.18 -10.98
C HIS A 78 13.53 -1.25 -12.49
N HIS A 79 13.57 -2.45 -13.09
CA HIS A 79 13.21 -2.67 -14.49
C HIS A 79 11.77 -2.21 -14.80
N TYR A 80 10.83 -2.46 -13.89
CA TYR A 80 9.44 -2.00 -14.00
C TYR A 80 9.23 -0.54 -13.56
N GLY A 81 10.30 0.21 -13.27
CA GLY A 81 10.21 1.64 -12.92
C GLY A 81 9.81 1.95 -11.48
N TYR A 82 9.78 0.95 -10.60
CA TYR A 82 9.40 1.11 -9.19
C TYR A 82 10.60 1.16 -8.25
N SER A 83 10.42 1.86 -7.13
CA SER A 83 11.43 1.92 -6.07
C SER A 83 11.63 0.55 -5.42
N THR A 84 12.89 0.15 -5.28
CA THR A 84 13.27 -1.09 -4.59
C THR A 84 12.95 -1.06 -3.09
N LYS A 85 12.75 0.14 -2.51
CA LYS A 85 12.36 0.34 -1.12
C LYS A 85 10.96 -0.20 -0.80
N ILE A 86 10.09 -0.33 -1.80
CA ILE A 86 8.72 -0.81 -1.58
C ILE A 86 8.74 -2.22 -1.00
N ILE A 87 9.70 -3.08 -1.38
CA ILE A 87 9.83 -4.42 -0.81
C ILE A 87 10.02 -4.35 0.71
N GLU A 88 10.89 -3.45 1.19
CA GLU A 88 11.12 -3.27 2.63
C GLU A 88 9.88 -2.75 3.34
N TYR A 89 9.11 -1.85 2.73
CA TYR A 89 7.86 -1.35 3.30
C TYR A 89 6.81 -2.45 3.40
N LEU A 90 6.71 -3.33 2.39
CA LEU A 90 5.78 -4.46 2.45
C LEU A 90 6.21 -5.48 3.50
N ASP A 91 7.52 -5.77 3.64
CA ASP A 91 8.02 -6.65 4.70
C ASP A 91 7.71 -6.06 6.10
N ALA A 92 7.94 -4.76 6.30
CA ALA A 92 7.60 -4.09 7.55
C ALA A 92 6.09 -4.07 7.82
N ALA A 93 5.24 -3.88 6.81
CA ALA A 93 3.79 -3.98 6.96
C ALA A 93 3.34 -5.39 7.38
N VAL A 94 4.00 -6.43 6.87
CA VAL A 94 3.76 -7.81 7.29
C VAL A 94 4.22 -8.04 8.74
N GLU A 95 5.38 -7.53 9.13
CA GLU A 95 5.85 -7.60 10.53
C GLU A 95 4.91 -6.91 11.52
N GLN A 96 4.29 -5.80 11.11
CA GLN A 96 3.33 -5.06 11.95
C GLN A 96 1.89 -5.62 11.87
N GLY A 97 1.66 -6.70 11.13
CA GLY A 97 0.33 -7.29 10.96
C GLY A 97 -0.65 -6.43 10.15
N LEU A 98 -0.18 -5.38 9.48
CA LEU A 98 -0.99 -4.53 8.59
C LEU A 98 -1.23 -5.18 7.23
N LEU A 99 -0.35 -6.10 6.84
CA LEU A 99 -0.55 -7.04 5.74
C LEU A 99 -0.33 -8.46 6.27
N VAL A 100 -1.10 -9.42 5.76
CA VAL A 100 -1.04 -10.82 6.19
C VAL A 100 -0.45 -11.67 5.08
N SER A 101 0.63 -12.39 5.41
CA SER A 101 1.31 -13.32 4.52
C SER A 101 1.24 -14.74 5.05
N GLN A 102 1.07 -15.71 4.17
CA GLN A 102 1.17 -17.13 4.51
C GLN A 102 2.63 -17.57 4.81
N THR A 103 3.62 -16.76 4.42
CA THR A 103 5.04 -17.13 4.52
C THR A 103 5.80 -16.36 5.61
N GLY A 104 5.13 -15.45 6.32
CA GLY A 104 5.76 -14.55 7.30
C GLY A 104 6.66 -13.47 6.69
N LYS A 105 6.64 -13.29 5.36
CA LYS A 105 7.33 -12.21 4.64
C LYS A 105 6.45 -11.66 3.53
N ALA A 106 6.78 -10.51 2.94
CA ALA A 106 6.07 -9.97 1.78
C ALA A 106 6.32 -10.80 0.51
N LYS A 107 5.68 -11.97 0.41
CA LYS A 107 5.77 -12.91 -0.71
C LYS A 107 4.45 -13.66 -0.89
N GLY A 108 4.04 -13.83 -2.14
CA GLY A 108 2.77 -14.46 -2.48
C GLY A 108 1.61 -13.46 -2.38
N ALA A 109 0.40 -13.98 -2.19
CA ALA A 109 -0.79 -13.17 -2.00
C ALA A 109 -0.81 -12.61 -0.58
N LEU A 110 -0.69 -11.28 -0.47
CA LEU A 110 -0.81 -10.58 0.81
C LEU A 110 -2.25 -10.10 0.98
N ALA A 111 -2.91 -10.57 2.04
CA ALA A 111 -4.21 -10.05 2.45
C ALA A 111 -4.02 -8.78 3.30
N LEU A 112 -5.08 -7.98 3.44
CA LEU A 112 -5.07 -6.82 4.31
C LEU A 112 -5.22 -7.28 5.76
N GLY A 113 -4.56 -6.57 6.68
CA GLY A 113 -4.74 -6.80 8.11
C GLY A 113 -6.02 -6.13 8.62
N GLU A 114 -6.58 -6.67 9.70
CA GLU A 114 -7.83 -6.23 10.32
C GLU A 114 -7.88 -4.71 10.58
N ILE A 115 -6.77 -4.12 11.05
CA ILE A 115 -6.68 -2.67 11.28
C ILE A 115 -6.91 -1.89 9.99
N ILE A 116 -6.32 -2.31 8.87
CA ILE A 116 -6.48 -1.60 7.61
C ILE A 116 -7.92 -1.70 7.14
N GLU A 117 -8.50 -2.89 7.16
CA GLU A 117 -9.90 -3.11 6.74
C GLU A 117 -10.87 -2.28 7.58
N ALA A 118 -10.74 -2.30 8.91
CA ALA A 118 -11.61 -1.55 9.81
C ALA A 118 -11.62 -0.03 9.55
N TYR A 119 -10.45 0.58 9.30
CA TYR A 119 -10.38 2.02 9.00
C TYR A 119 -10.92 2.37 7.61
N LEU A 120 -10.76 1.47 6.64
CA LEU A 120 -11.31 1.67 5.30
C LEU A 120 -12.84 1.53 5.31
N ASP A 121 -13.38 0.55 6.03
CA ASP A 121 -14.82 0.40 6.29
C ASP A 121 -15.43 1.64 6.97
N GLU A 122 -14.78 2.19 8.00
CA GLU A 122 -15.25 3.40 8.69
C GLU A 122 -15.35 4.60 7.74
N THR A 123 -14.34 4.77 6.87
CA THR A 123 -14.30 5.88 5.90
C THR A 123 -15.41 5.76 4.86
N HIS A 124 -15.81 4.54 4.49
CA HIS A 124 -16.96 4.33 3.60
C HIS A 124 -18.29 4.72 4.24
N LEU A 125 -18.41 4.64 5.57
CA LEU A 125 -19.64 4.98 6.29
C LEU A 125 -19.86 6.49 6.47
N THR A 126 -18.80 7.30 6.45
CA THR A 126 -18.87 8.74 6.72
C THR A 126 -19.14 9.60 5.47
N LEU A 127 -18.93 9.04 4.28
CA LEU A 127 -19.05 9.75 2.99
C LEU A 127 -20.21 9.27 2.10
N ALA A 128 -21.03 8.33 2.57
CA ALA A 128 -22.26 7.86 1.94
C ALA A 128 -23.49 8.65 2.39
#